data_AF-K1YBQ7-F1
#
_entry.id   AF-K1YBQ7-F1
#
_cell.length_a   1.000
_cell.length_b   1.000
_cell.length_c   1.000
_cell.angle_alpha   90.00
_cell.angle_beta   90.00
_cell.angle_gamma   90.00
#
_symmetry.space_group_name_H-M   'P 1'
#
loop_
_entity.id
_entity.type
_entity.pdbx_description
1 polymer ?
#
loop_
_entity_poly.entity_id
_entity_poly.type
_entity_poly.pdbx_seq_one_letter_code
_entity_poly.pdbx_strand_id
1 'polypeptide(L)'
;MANNAEVLRQYPRGFLGTNVDSAGIDTANVAVETLYAQYIKNNIATCTPEFRHSILKVALNAFGTKDFSDWFLTQPKSPSYGDMHERFLIDTLRFIETGRRDLSLESWSILLKKTTERVSSKLNVKITRDFFGIYNDLASLSKAERNVQLTDVIQNWCSQPGGL
;
A
#
# COMPACT_ATOMS: atom_id res chain seq x y z
N MET A 1 -24.35 22.09 0.11
CA MET A 1 -23.10 21.62 -0.53
C MET A 1 -22.97 20.15 -0.18
N ALA A 2 -23.13 19.26 -1.16
CA ALA A 2 -23.10 17.82 -0.92
C ALA A 2 -21.65 17.37 -0.64
N ASN A 3 -21.43 16.74 0.51
CA ASN A 3 -20.20 16.01 0.81
C ASN A 3 -20.08 14.86 -0.20
N ASN A 4 -19.24 15.02 -1.22
CA ASN A 4 -18.76 13.91 -2.02
C ASN A 4 -17.87 13.06 -1.10
N ALA A 5 -18.49 12.11 -0.39
CA ALA A 5 -17.73 11.05 0.26
C ALA A 5 -16.98 10.30 -0.85
N GLU A 6 -15.65 10.37 -0.84
CA GLU A 6 -14.83 9.59 -1.76
C GLU A 6 -15.22 8.11 -1.61
N VAL A 7 -15.76 7.54 -2.69
CA VAL A 7 -16.24 6.16 -2.67
C VAL A 7 -15.04 5.24 -2.63
N LEU A 8 -14.78 4.64 -1.47
CA LEU A 8 -13.79 3.57 -1.32
C LEU A 8 -14.20 2.38 -2.19
N ARG A 9 -13.31 1.95 -3.07
CA ARG A 9 -13.51 0.83 -3.98
C ARG A 9 -12.48 -0.24 -3.69
N GLN A 10 -12.86 -1.49 -3.96
CA GLN A 10 -12.00 -2.63 -3.74
C GLN A 10 -11.13 -2.87 -4.98
N TYR A 11 -9.81 -2.82 -4.80
CA TYR A 11 -8.84 -3.32 -5.76
C TYR A 11 -8.90 -4.86 -5.83
N PRO A 12 -8.37 -5.47 -6.91
CA PRO A 12 -8.07 -6.89 -6.93
C PRO A 12 -7.35 -7.31 -5.63
N ARG A 13 -7.61 -8.54 -5.17
CA ARG A 13 -7.04 -9.08 -3.92
C ARG A 13 -7.54 -8.43 -2.63
N GLY A 14 -8.49 -7.50 -2.72
CA GLY A 14 -9.27 -7.08 -1.56
C GLY A 14 -8.73 -5.87 -0.80
N PHE A 15 -7.74 -5.15 -1.32
CA PHE A 15 -7.35 -3.85 -0.76
C PHE A 15 -8.35 -2.76 -1.15
N LEU A 16 -8.42 -1.68 -0.38
CA LEU A 16 -9.25 -0.52 -0.67
C LEU A 16 -8.42 0.62 -1.26
N GLY A 17 -9.03 1.37 -2.18
CA GLY A 17 -8.50 2.62 -2.70
C GLY A 17 -9.58 3.54 -3.27
N THR A 18 -9.22 4.80 -3.44
CA THR A 18 -10.08 5.86 -3.96
C THR A 18 -9.87 6.10 -5.46
N ASN A 19 -8.71 5.71 -6.02
CA ASN A 19 -8.37 5.78 -7.45
C ASN A 19 -8.66 4.47 -8.21
N VAL A 20 -9.81 3.85 -7.97
CA VAL A 20 -10.27 2.73 -8.81
C VAL A 20 -11.16 3.32 -9.91
N ASP A 21 -10.90 2.99 -11.17
CA ASP A 21 -11.70 3.44 -12.30
C ASP A 21 -13.19 3.14 -12.10
N SER A 22 -14.06 4.02 -12.61
CA SER A 22 -15.54 3.90 -12.59
C SER A 22 -16.09 2.61 -13.19
N ALA A 23 -15.23 1.81 -13.82
CA ALA A 23 -15.58 0.61 -14.57
C ALA A 23 -15.95 -0.60 -13.71
N GLY A 24 -15.62 -0.64 -12.40
CA GLY A 24 -16.13 -1.69 -11.53
C GLY A 24 -15.26 -2.01 -10.32
N ILE A 25 -15.92 -2.46 -9.26
CA ILE A 25 -15.32 -3.19 -8.13
C ILE A 25 -14.44 -4.31 -8.73
N ASP A 26 -13.19 -4.45 -8.26
CA ASP A 26 -12.18 -5.42 -8.74
C ASP A 26 -11.44 -5.12 -10.05
N THR A 27 -11.55 -3.92 -10.60
CA THR A 27 -10.74 -3.56 -11.77
C THR A 27 -9.32 -3.20 -11.32
N ALA A 28 -8.32 -3.89 -11.86
CA ALA A 28 -6.92 -3.55 -11.64
C ALA A 28 -6.58 -2.17 -12.22
N ASN A 29 -5.60 -1.49 -11.64
CA ASN A 29 -5.10 -0.25 -12.22
C ASN A 29 -4.36 -0.56 -13.52
N VAL A 30 -4.96 -0.18 -14.66
CA VAL A 30 -4.44 -0.47 -16.01
C VAL A 30 -3.02 0.07 -16.21
N ALA A 31 -2.66 1.19 -15.59
CA ALA A 31 -1.32 1.74 -15.67
C ALA A 31 -0.29 0.84 -14.95
N VAL A 32 -0.66 0.26 -13.81
CA VAL A 32 0.18 -0.71 -13.08
C VAL A 32 0.32 -1.99 -13.89
N GLU A 33 -0.76 -2.52 -14.45
CA GLU A 33 -0.72 -3.72 -15.29
C GLU A 33 0.15 -3.51 -16.54
N THR A 34 0.05 -2.35 -17.18
CA THR A 34 0.84 -2.00 -18.36
C THR A 34 2.34 -1.99 -18.04
N LEU A 35 2.73 -1.35 -16.93
CA LEU A 35 4.13 -1.32 -16.50
C LEU A 35 4.64 -2.72 -16.12
N TYR A 36 3.82 -3.51 -15.43
CA TYR A 36 4.18 -4.88 -15.06
C TYR A 36 4.35 -5.77 -16.30
N ALA A 37 3.46 -5.67 -17.28
CA ALA A 37 3.58 -6.41 -18.54
C ALA A 37 4.85 -6.02 -19.32
N GLN A 38 5.20 -4.73 -19.34
CA GLN A 38 6.46 -4.26 -19.92
C GLN A 38 7.68 -4.82 -19.17
N TYR A 39 7.61 -4.90 -17.84
CA TYR A 39 8.66 -5.48 -17.01
C TYR A 39 8.91 -6.96 -17.32
N ILE A 40 7.85 -7.76 -17.37
CA ILE A 40 7.95 -9.19 -17.70
C ILE A 40 8.45 -9.41 -19.13
N LYS A 41 8.02 -8.55 -20.08
CA LYS A 41 8.37 -8.70 -21.50
C LYS A 41 9.81 -8.30 -21.83
N ASN A 42 10.37 -7.30 -21.15
CA ASN A 42 11.70 -6.78 -21.49
C ASN A 42 12.47 -6.20 -20.28
N ASN A 43 13.04 -7.09 -19.47
CA ASN A 43 13.76 -6.75 -18.23
C ASN A 43 15.03 -5.88 -18.44
N ILE A 44 15.57 -5.76 -19.66
CA ILE A 44 16.74 -4.89 -19.90
C ILE A 44 16.29 -3.42 -20.06
N ALA A 45 15.13 -3.20 -20.70
CA ALA A 45 14.58 -1.86 -20.90
C ALA A 45 14.00 -1.24 -19.62
N THR A 46 13.79 -2.05 -18.58
CA THR A 46 13.21 -1.63 -17.30
C THR A 46 14.23 -1.04 -16.33
N CYS A 47 15.52 -1.25 -16.59
CA CYS A 47 16.61 -0.59 -15.87
C CYS A 47 16.83 0.87 -16.30
N THR A 48 16.09 1.36 -17.30
CA THR A 48 16.22 2.73 -17.79
C THR A 48 15.63 3.74 -16.79
N PRO A 49 16.27 4.91 -16.60
CA PRO A 49 15.73 5.98 -15.74
C PRO A 49 14.29 6.38 -16.11
N GLU A 50 13.95 6.33 -17.39
CA GLU A 50 12.63 6.69 -17.92
C GLU A 50 11.54 5.71 -17.47
N PHE A 51 11.86 4.42 -17.47
CA PHE A 51 10.95 3.39 -16.96
C PHE A 51 10.75 3.52 -15.45
N ARG A 52 11.84 3.74 -14.70
CA ARG A 52 11.78 3.99 -13.25
C ARG A 52 10.95 5.23 -12.92
N HIS A 53 11.11 6.31 -13.67
CA HIS A 53 10.32 7.52 -13.52
C HIS A 53 8.83 7.27 -13.80
N SER A 54 8.52 6.42 -14.77
CA SER A 54 7.14 6.00 -15.07
C SER A 54 6.52 5.20 -13.92
N ILE A 55 7.28 4.29 -13.29
CA ILE A 55 6.86 3.58 -12.08
C ILE A 55 6.53 4.57 -10.96
N LEU A 56 7.40 5.54 -10.68
CA LEU A 56 7.18 6.51 -9.61
C LEU A 56 5.94 7.37 -9.85
N LYS A 57 5.70 7.81 -11.08
CA LYS A 57 4.49 8.55 -11.45
C LYS A 57 3.22 7.75 -11.22
N VAL A 58 3.22 6.46 -11.59
CA VAL A 58 2.06 5.59 -11.36
C VAL A 58 1.90 5.32 -9.85
N ALA A 59 2.98 5.08 -9.12
CA ALA A 59 2.95 4.83 -7.68
C ALA A 59 2.35 6.00 -6.90
N LEU A 60 2.70 7.25 -7.23
CA LEU A 60 2.14 8.45 -6.59
C LEU A 60 0.62 8.56 -6.75
N ASN A 61 0.07 8.01 -7.83
CA ASN A 61 -1.36 8.04 -8.10
C ASN A 61 -2.08 6.75 -7.68
N ALA A 62 -1.36 5.64 -7.48
CA ALA A 62 -1.97 4.33 -7.25
C ALA A 62 -2.69 4.21 -5.90
N PHE A 63 -2.23 4.93 -4.87
CA PHE A 63 -2.84 4.87 -3.52
C PHE A 63 -4.11 5.71 -3.40
N GLY A 64 -4.34 6.64 -4.33
CA GLY A 64 -5.50 7.54 -4.36
C GLY A 64 -5.65 8.50 -3.18
N THR A 65 -4.66 8.54 -2.29
CA THR A 65 -4.62 9.39 -1.11
C THR A 65 -3.31 10.17 -1.13
N LYS A 66 -3.32 11.36 -0.52
CA LYS A 66 -2.09 12.15 -0.35
C LYS A 66 -1.25 11.62 0.82
N ASP A 67 -1.92 11.07 1.82
CA ASP A 67 -1.33 10.59 3.07
C ASP A 67 -1.36 9.07 3.09
N PHE A 68 -0.18 8.46 3.23
CA PHE A 68 -0.06 7.00 3.21
C PHE A 68 -0.74 6.34 4.43
N SER A 69 -0.80 7.05 5.56
CA SER A 69 -1.53 6.64 6.76
C SER A 69 -3.02 6.42 6.49
N ASP A 70 -3.64 7.28 5.68
CA ASP A 70 -5.07 7.21 5.38
C ASP A 70 -5.39 5.96 4.56
N TRP A 71 -4.55 5.66 3.57
CA TRP A 71 -4.65 4.42 2.82
C TRP A 71 -4.45 3.20 3.73
N PHE A 72 -3.40 3.19 4.56
CA PHE A 72 -3.06 2.06 5.42
C PHE A 72 -4.17 1.76 6.44
N LEU A 73 -4.66 2.78 7.15
CA LEU A 73 -5.69 2.67 8.18
C LEU A 73 -7.09 2.34 7.60
N THR A 74 -7.27 2.50 6.29
CA THR A 74 -8.51 2.14 5.61
C THR A 74 -8.58 0.66 5.28
N GLN A 75 -7.45 -0.05 5.16
CA GLN A 75 -7.43 -1.46 4.74
C GLN A 75 -8.24 -2.42 5.64
N PRO A 76 -8.23 -2.28 6.99
CA PRO A 76 -9.07 -3.11 7.87
C PRO A 76 -10.58 -2.96 7.65
N LYS A 77 -11.02 -1.90 6.95
CA LYS A 77 -12.44 -1.70 6.59
C LYS A 77 -12.87 -2.58 5.41
N SER A 78 -11.92 -3.19 4.69
CA SER A 78 -12.23 -4.07 3.57
C SER A 78 -12.99 -5.32 4.03
N PRO A 79 -14.04 -5.75 3.32
CA PRO A 79 -14.73 -7.00 3.62
C PRO A 79 -13.84 -8.24 3.40
N SER A 80 -12.74 -8.12 2.64
CA SER A 80 -11.80 -9.21 2.37
C SER A 80 -10.53 -9.13 3.22
N TYR A 81 -10.48 -8.22 4.19
CA TYR A 81 -9.32 -8.10 5.07
C TYR A 81 -9.21 -9.33 5.99
N GLY A 82 -8.04 -9.97 5.98
CA GLY A 82 -7.70 -11.06 6.89
C GLY A 82 -6.23 -11.07 7.28
N ASP A 83 -5.80 -12.14 7.96
CA ASP A 83 -4.43 -12.28 8.51
C ASP A 83 -3.33 -12.05 7.46
N MET A 84 -3.52 -12.56 6.24
CA MET A 84 -2.52 -12.39 5.16
C MET A 84 -2.43 -10.94 4.67
N HIS A 85 -3.54 -10.19 4.63
CA HIS A 85 -3.52 -8.77 4.29
C HIS A 85 -2.80 -7.96 5.36
N GLU A 86 -3.05 -8.28 6.63
CA GLU A 86 -2.36 -7.64 7.74
C GLU A 86 -0.86 -7.91 7.69
N ARG A 87 -0.45 -9.18 7.56
CA ARG A 87 0.97 -9.53 7.49
C ARG A 87 1.66 -8.88 6.29
N PHE A 88 1.00 -8.78 5.14
CA PHE A 88 1.53 -8.07 3.98
C PHE A 88 1.75 -6.58 4.26
N LEU A 89 0.79 -5.93 4.90
CA LEU A 89 0.89 -4.52 5.27
C LEU A 89 2.02 -4.28 6.27
N ILE A 90 2.16 -5.16 7.28
CA ILE A 90 3.23 -5.06 8.27
C ILE A 90 4.60 -5.35 7.67
N ASP A 91 4.73 -6.36 6.81
CA ASP A 91 5.96 -6.67 6.07
C ASP A 91 6.36 -5.51 5.16
N THR A 92 5.38 -4.85 4.54
CA THR A 92 5.57 -3.63 3.75
C THR A 92 6.15 -2.50 4.59
N LEU A 93 5.60 -2.21 5.78
CA LEU A 93 6.16 -1.19 6.68
C LEU A 93 7.58 -1.54 7.11
N ARG A 94 7.83 -2.79 7.50
CA ARG A 94 9.17 -3.27 7.88
C ARG A 94 10.17 -3.12 6.75
N PHE A 95 9.77 -3.44 5.52
CA PHE A 95 10.62 -3.27 4.36
C PHE A 95 10.99 -1.80 4.17
N ILE A 96 10.03 -0.87 4.28
CA ILE A 96 10.31 0.56 4.14
C ILE A 96 11.33 1.04 5.19
N GLU A 97 11.21 0.58 6.44
CA GLU A 97 12.11 0.98 7.53
C GLU A 97 13.48 0.31 7.48
N THR A 98 13.55 -0.97 7.11
CA THR A 98 14.73 -1.82 7.33
C THR A 98 15.34 -2.42 6.07
N GLY A 99 14.64 -2.33 4.94
CA GLY A 99 14.99 -2.99 3.68
C GLY A 99 14.83 -4.50 3.68
N ARG A 100 14.26 -5.10 4.74
CA ARG A 100 14.08 -6.55 4.85
C ARG A 100 12.63 -6.94 4.62
N ARG A 101 12.43 -8.01 3.84
CA ARG A 101 11.14 -8.69 3.67
C ARG A 101 11.21 -10.07 4.29
N ASP A 102 10.17 -10.42 5.04
CA ASP A 102 10.01 -11.76 5.60
C ASP A 102 9.44 -12.74 4.54
N LEU A 103 8.72 -12.22 3.54
CA LEU A 103 8.06 -13.02 2.49
C LEU A 103 8.26 -12.43 1.09
N SER A 104 8.36 -13.30 0.08
CA SER A 104 8.50 -12.86 -1.31
C SER A 104 7.18 -12.28 -1.84
N LEU A 105 7.29 -11.26 -2.71
CA LEU A 105 6.13 -10.62 -3.36
C LEU A 105 5.32 -11.61 -4.22
N GLU A 106 5.99 -12.58 -4.82
CA GLU A 106 5.35 -13.64 -5.60
C GLU A 106 4.45 -14.51 -4.72
N SER A 107 4.93 -14.89 -3.53
CA SER A 107 4.13 -15.65 -2.57
C SER A 107 2.92 -14.85 -2.07
N TRP A 108 3.09 -13.54 -1.85
CA TRP A 108 1.99 -12.66 -1.44
C TRP A 108 0.84 -12.63 -2.46
N SER A 109 1.15 -12.61 -3.76
CA SER A 109 0.13 -12.61 -4.82
C SER A 109 -0.81 -13.82 -4.76
N ILE A 110 -0.31 -14.97 -4.26
CA ILE A 110 -1.05 -16.22 -4.13
C ILE A 110 -1.86 -16.23 -2.82
N LEU A 111 -1.33 -15.63 -1.75
CA LEU A 111 -1.90 -15.65 -0.40
C LEU A 111 -2.99 -14.58 -0.19
N LEU A 112 -2.93 -13.45 -0.88
CA LEU A 112 -3.88 -12.34 -0.78
C LEU A 112 -5.20 -12.61 -1.52
N LYS A 113 -5.68 -13.86 -1.54
CA LYS A 113 -6.98 -14.19 -2.12
C LYS A 113 -8.10 -13.50 -1.34
N LYS A 114 -9.20 -13.17 -2.02
CA LYS A 114 -10.41 -12.69 -1.36
C LYS A 114 -10.94 -13.79 -0.47
N THR A 115 -10.63 -13.71 0.82
CA THR A 115 -11.19 -14.61 1.81
C THR A 115 -12.55 -14.04 2.23
N THR A 116 -13.59 -14.86 2.16
CA THR A 116 -14.94 -14.54 2.64
C THR A 116 -15.08 -14.69 4.15
N GLU A 117 -14.11 -15.33 4.79
CA GLU A 117 -14.03 -15.47 6.24
C GLU A 117 -13.37 -14.24 6.84
N ARG A 118 -14.17 -13.44 7.53
CA ARG A 118 -13.72 -12.27 8.27
C ARG A 118 -12.98 -12.74 9.53
N VAL A 119 -11.71 -13.08 9.38
CA VAL A 119 -10.83 -13.30 10.54
C VAL A 119 -10.61 -11.92 11.15
N SER A 120 -11.05 -11.72 12.40
CA SER A 120 -10.79 -10.48 13.13
C SER A 120 -9.29 -10.38 13.45
N SER A 121 -8.48 -10.00 12.46
CA SER A 121 -7.07 -9.74 12.68
C SER A 121 -6.97 -8.32 13.25
N LYS A 122 -6.55 -8.24 14.52
CA LYS A 122 -6.32 -6.97 15.18
C LYS A 122 -5.00 -6.43 14.66
N LEU A 123 -5.08 -5.37 13.84
CA LEU A 123 -3.93 -4.64 13.32
C LEU A 123 -2.82 -4.56 14.37
N ASN A 124 -1.60 -4.97 14.02
CA ASN A 124 -0.44 -4.88 14.91
C ASN A 124 -0.16 -3.41 15.27
N VAL A 125 -0.73 -3.00 16.41
CA VAL A 125 -0.73 -1.62 16.90
C VAL A 125 0.68 -1.11 17.13
N LYS A 126 1.61 -1.99 17.56
CA LYS A 126 2.98 -1.58 17.89
C LYS A 126 3.74 -1.10 16.67
N ILE A 127 3.79 -1.91 15.61
CA ILE A 127 4.53 -1.57 14.38
C ILE A 127 3.89 -0.38 13.67
N THR A 128 2.55 -0.38 13.58
CA THR A 128 1.79 0.75 13.01
C THR A 128 2.09 2.05 13.76
N ARG A 129 2.09 2.01 15.09
CA ARG A 129 2.40 3.16 15.93
C ARG A 129 3.84 3.64 15.76
N ASP A 130 4.80 2.73 15.75
CA ASP A 130 6.22 3.10 15.68
C ASP A 130 6.54 3.76 14.31
N PHE A 131 5.93 3.25 13.24
CA PHE A 131 6.06 3.79 11.88
C PHE A 131 5.41 5.18 11.73
N PHE A 132 4.12 5.29 12.06
CA PHE A 132 3.33 6.52 11.88
C PHE A 132 3.44 7.52 13.04
N GLY A 133 4.04 7.12 14.17
CA GLY A 133 4.13 7.96 15.37
C GLY A 133 2.80 8.17 16.11
N ILE A 134 1.80 7.29 15.93
CA ILE A 134 0.45 7.44 16.50
C ILE A 134 0.40 6.91 17.94
N TYR A 135 0.70 7.76 18.93
CA TYR A 135 0.65 7.40 20.36
C TYR A 135 -0.71 7.77 20.98
N ASN A 136 -1.51 6.78 21.35
CA ASN A 136 -2.80 6.98 22.03
C ASN A 136 -2.70 7.34 23.54
N ASP A 137 -1.49 7.52 24.08
CA ASP A 137 -1.32 7.85 25.50
C ASP A 137 -1.32 9.36 25.73
N LEU A 138 -2.12 9.79 26.72
CA LEU A 138 -2.19 11.17 27.24
C LEU A 138 -0.83 11.76 27.65
N ALA A 139 0.20 10.93 27.86
CA ALA A 139 1.58 11.34 28.15
C ALA A 139 2.41 11.69 26.91
N SER A 140 1.90 11.44 25.69
CA SER A 140 2.63 11.60 24.42
C SER A 140 2.21 12.82 23.61
N LEU A 141 1.44 13.76 24.20
CA LEU A 141 0.93 14.99 23.59
C LEU A 141 2.02 15.93 23.00
N SER A 142 3.31 15.59 23.13
CA SER A 142 4.43 16.34 22.54
C SER A 142 5.09 15.67 21.32
N LYS A 143 4.72 14.44 20.96
CA LYS A 143 5.17 13.84 19.69
C LYS A 143 4.09 14.06 18.65
N ALA A 144 4.26 15.12 17.85
CA ALA A 144 3.43 15.37 16.69
C ALA A 144 3.28 14.08 15.87
N GLU A 145 2.04 13.75 15.49
CA GLU A 145 1.76 12.72 14.50
C GLU A 145 2.70 12.96 13.32
N ARG A 146 3.47 11.95 12.92
CA ARG A 146 4.31 12.10 11.74
C ARG A 146 3.35 12.19 10.57
N ASN A 147 3.28 13.35 9.93
CA ASN A 147 2.67 13.45 8.62
C ASN A 147 3.57 12.65 7.65
N VAL A 148 3.22 11.39 7.44
CA VAL A 148 3.95 10.49 6.55
C VAL A 148 3.39 10.69 5.15
N GLN A 149 3.97 11.67 4.44
CA GLN A 149 3.58 11.94 3.06
C GLN A 149 3.90 10.74 2.17
N LEU A 150 3.03 10.49 1.20
CA LEU A 150 3.21 9.38 0.26
C LEU A 150 4.56 9.49 -0.49
N THR A 151 5.04 10.71 -0.75
CA THR A 151 6.35 10.95 -1.36
C THR A 151 7.49 10.40 -0.51
N ASP A 152 7.44 10.61 0.80
CA ASP A 152 8.48 10.17 1.73
C ASP A 152 8.49 8.65 1.84
N VAL A 153 7.31 8.03 1.81
CA VAL A 153 7.17 6.56 1.80
C VAL A 153 7.77 5.96 0.55
N ILE A 154 7.46 6.51 -0.62
CA ILE A 154 7.98 6.03 -1.90
C ILE A 154 9.50 6.24 -1.97
N GLN A 155 10.00 7.38 -1.50
CA GLN A 155 11.45 7.62 -1.43
C GLN A 155 12.15 6.62 -0.51
N ASN A 156 11.62 6.41 0.70
CA ASN A 156 12.17 5.43 1.64
C ASN A 156 12.13 4.02 1.05
N TRP A 157 11.03 3.62 0.42
CA TRP A 157 10.94 2.35 -0.29
C TRP A 157 12.03 2.20 -1.36
N CYS A 158 12.21 3.21 -2.21
CA CYS A 158 13.21 3.18 -3.30
C CYS A 158 14.66 3.24 -2.79
N SER A 159 14.89 3.73 -1.58
CA SER A 159 16.21 3.76 -0.95
C SER A 159 16.69 2.37 -0.50
N GLN A 160 15.77 1.41 -0.37
CA GLN A 160 16.08 0.07 0.10
C GLN A 160 16.56 -0.84 -1.05
N PRO A 161 17.48 -1.78 -0.79
CA PRO A 161 17.85 -2.81 -1.76
C PRO A 161 16.63 -3.61 -2.24
N GLY A 162 16.42 -3.67 -3.55
CA GLY A 162 15.25 -4.35 -4.14
C GLY A 162 13.94 -3.56 -4.03
N GLY A 163 14.01 -2.27 -3.72
CA GLY A 163 12.85 -1.37 -3.74
C GLY A 163 12.39 -0.99 -5.15
N LEU A 164 13.30 -1.02 -6.14
CA LEU A 164 13.00 -0.69 -7.53
C LEU A 164 13.92 -1.42 -8.52
#